data_AF-A0A3C2DAI9-F1
#
_entry.id   AF-A0A3C2DAI9-F1
#
_cell.length_a   1.000
_cell.length_b   1.000
_cell.length_c   1.000
_cell.angle_alpha   90.00
_cell.angle_beta   90.00
_cell.angle_gamma   90.00
#
_symmetry.space_group_name_H-M   'P 1'
#
loop_
_entity.id
_entity.type
_entity.pdbx_description
1 polymer ?
#
loop_
_entity_poly.entity_id
_entity_poly.type
_entity_poly.pdbx_seq_one_letter_code
_entity_poly.pdbx_strand_id
1 'polypeptide(L)' 'MTRMTPSEAFVETMAANGVTTIFGIMGSAFMDAMDIFAPAGIRLVPVVHEQGAAHMADGYAR' A
#
# COMPACT_ATOMS: atom_id res chain seq x y z
N MET A 1 -6.99 20.10 16.22
CA MET A 1 -7.28 19.52 14.88
C MET A 1 -6.24 18.44 14.63
N THR A 2 -6.65 17.30 14.11
CA THR A 2 -5.73 16.20 13.76
C THR A 2 -4.94 16.60 12.52
N ARG A 3 -3.61 16.55 12.58
CA ARG A 3 -2.72 17.00 11.50
C ARG A 3 -2.64 16.00 10.33
N MET A 4 -2.88 14.73 10.60
CA MET A 4 -2.88 13.61 9.65
C MET A 4 -3.80 12.51 10.17
N THR A 5 -4.55 11.86 9.28
CA THR A 5 -5.31 10.66 9.57
C THR A 5 -4.39 9.45 9.76
N PRO A 6 -4.85 8.36 10.39
CA PRO A 6 -4.06 7.13 10.49
C PRO A 6 -3.66 6.56 9.12
N SER A 7 -4.55 6.64 8.13
CA SER A 7 -4.28 6.20 6.75
C SER A 7 -3.18 7.05 6.09
N GLU A 8 -3.24 8.36 6.23
CA GLU A 8 -2.17 9.26 5.75
C GLU A 8 -0.84 8.96 6.45
N ALA A 9 -0.83 8.82 7.77
CA ALA A 9 0.38 8.50 8.52
C ALA A 9 1.00 7.15 8.10
N PHE A 10 0.14 6.16 7.83
CA PHE A 10 0.56 4.85 7.33
C PHE A 10 1.22 4.96 5.95
N VAL A 11 0.58 5.65 5.00
CA VAL A 11 1.13 5.81 3.65
C VAL A 11 2.36 6.70 3.61
N GLU A 12 2.38 7.78 4.39
CA GLU A 12 3.54 8.66 4.55
C GLU A 12 4.76 7.88 5.07
N THR A 13 4.55 6.98 6.04
CA THR A 13 5.62 6.12 6.56
C THR A 13 6.17 5.20 5.48
N MET A 14 5.31 4.58 4.65
CA MET A 14 5.76 3.75 3.54
C MET A 14 6.55 4.54 2.50
N ALA A 15 6.04 5.71 2.10
CA ALA A 15 6.71 6.59 1.13
C ALA A 15 8.07 7.07 1.66
N ALA A 16 8.15 7.44 2.95
CA ALA A 16 9.40 7.84 3.60
C ALA A 16 10.47 6.73 3.63
N ASN A 17 10.05 5.46 3.59
CA ASN A 17 10.94 4.30 3.49
C ASN A 17 11.21 3.85 2.03
N GLY A 18 10.76 4.63 1.04
CA GLY A 18 11.02 4.35 -0.38
C GLY A 18 10.16 3.23 -0.97
N VAL A 19 9.04 2.87 -0.33
CA VAL A 19 8.07 1.94 -0.93
C VAL A 19 7.43 2.62 -2.14
N THR A 20 7.53 1.96 -3.31
CA THR A 20 6.96 2.46 -4.58
C THR A 20 5.93 1.50 -5.19
N THR A 21 5.90 0.25 -4.73
CA THR A 21 5.03 -0.80 -5.25
C THR A 21 4.42 -1.60 -4.11
N ILE A 22 3.11 -1.83 -4.16
CA ILE A 22 2.37 -2.71 -3.24
C ILE A 22 1.65 -3.78 -4.06
N PHE A 23 1.76 -5.04 -3.63
CA PHE A 23 0.95 -6.14 -4.13
C PHE A 23 -0.16 -6.42 -3.11
N GLY A 24 -1.42 -6.44 -3.53
CA GLY A 24 -2.52 -6.61 -2.57
C GLY A 24 -3.89 -6.75 -3.22
N ILE A 25 -4.87 -7.11 -2.39
CA ILE A 25 -6.29 -7.19 -2.78
C ILE A 25 -7.05 -6.03 -2.11
N MET A 26 -8.01 -5.46 -2.82
CA MET A 26 -8.85 -4.39 -2.26
C MET A 26 -9.80 -4.96 -1.20
N GLY A 27 -9.89 -4.28 -0.05
CA GLY A 27 -10.81 -4.65 1.03
C GLY A 27 -11.32 -3.43 1.78
N SER A 28 -12.59 -3.43 2.18
CA SER A 28 -13.28 -2.29 2.79
C SER A 28 -12.61 -1.74 4.05
N ALA A 29 -11.93 -2.59 4.83
CA ALA A 29 -11.20 -2.19 6.02
C ALA A 29 -9.95 -1.33 5.73
N PHE A 30 -9.53 -1.23 4.47
CA PHE A 30 -8.26 -0.63 4.08
C PHE A 30 -8.37 0.29 2.84
N MET A 31 -9.59 0.57 2.37
CA MET A 31 -9.82 1.41 1.19
C MET A 31 -9.25 2.82 1.38
N ASP A 32 -9.45 3.43 2.55
CA ASP A 32 -8.97 4.80 2.84
C ASP A 32 -7.45 4.94 2.65
N ALA A 33 -6.66 3.93 3.01
CA ALA A 33 -5.21 3.95 2.79
C ALA A 33 -4.86 3.70 1.31
N MET A 34 -5.59 2.80 0.65
CA MET A 34 -5.37 2.47 -0.77
C MET A 34 -5.65 3.67 -1.68
N ASP A 35 -6.62 4.52 -1.35
CA ASP A 35 -6.90 5.76 -2.08
C ASP A 35 -5.73 6.75 -2.07
N ILE A 36 -4.86 6.67 -1.04
CA ILE A 36 -3.70 7.55 -0.86
C ILE A 36 -2.46 7.02 -1.62
N PHE A 37 -2.42 5.74 -1.99
CA PHE A 37 -1.24 5.13 -2.62
C PHE A 37 -0.82 5.86 -3.91
N ALA A 38 -1.75 6.06 -4.84
CA ALA A 38 -1.44 6.71 -6.11
C ALA A 38 -0.94 8.16 -5.94
N PRO A 39 -1.61 9.03 -5.13
CA PRO A 39 -1.07 10.34 -4.76
C PRO A 39 0.32 10.30 -4.11
N ALA A 40 0.61 9.27 -3.31
CA ALA A 40 1.90 9.07 -2.67
C ALA A 40 2.99 8.48 -3.59
N GLY A 41 2.69 8.26 -4.87
CA GLY A 41 3.63 7.64 -5.82
C GLY A 41 3.79 6.13 -5.64
N ILE A 42 2.88 5.48 -4.91
CA ILE A 42 2.86 4.04 -4.68
C ILE A 42 1.90 3.38 -5.68
N ARG A 43 2.43 2.47 -6.49
CA ARG A 43 1.65 1.66 -7.42
C ARG A 43 1.05 0.46 -6.69
N LEU A 44 -0.28 0.36 -6.68
CA LEU A 44 -0.98 -0.88 -6.30
C LEU A 44 -1.05 -1.85 -7.48
N VAL A 45 -0.51 -3.06 -7.30
CA VAL A 45 -0.65 -4.20 -8.21
C VAL A 45 -1.72 -5.12 -7.62
N PRO A 46 -2.93 -5.17 -8.22
CA PRO A 46 -4.02 -5.96 -7.67
C PRO A 46 -3.73 -7.46 -7.82
N VAL A 47 -4.08 -8.23 -6.80
CA VAL A 47 -4.08 -9.70 -6.84
C VAL A 47 -5.47 -10.26 -6.53
N VAL A 48 -5.70 -11.51 -6.92
CA VAL A 48 -6.95 -12.24 -6.64
C VAL A 48 -6.89 -13.07 -5.35
N HIS A 49 -5.70 -13.23 -4.77
CA HIS A 49 -5.48 -13.97 -3.53
C HIS A 49 -4.23 -13.41 -2.84
N GLU A 50 -4.32 -13.15 -1.53
CA GLU A 50 -3.30 -12.47 -0.73
C GLU A 50 -2.00 -13.28 -0.64
N GLN A 51 -2.08 -14.61 -0.62
CA GLN A 51 -0.90 -15.48 -0.75
C GLN A 51 -0.09 -15.17 -2.02
N GLY A 52 -0.77 -14.86 -3.14
CA GLY A 52 -0.12 -14.46 -4.38
C GLY A 52 0.61 -13.12 -4.21
N ALA A 53 0.00 -12.15 -3.54
CA ALA A 53 0.67 -10.88 -3.22
C ALA A 53 1.93 -11.08 -2.39
N ALA A 54 1.90 -11.96 -1.37
CA ALA A 54 3.08 -12.25 -0.55
C ALA A 54 4.23 -12.86 -1.37
N HIS A 55 3.93 -13.81 -2.26
CA HIS A 55 4.94 -14.40 -3.15
C HIS A 55 5.47 -13.38 -4.18
N MET A 56 4.63 -12.50 -4.71
CA MET A 56 5.06 -11.43 -5.60
C MET A 56 5.96 -10.42 -4.87
N ALA A 57 5.64 -10.06 -3.63
CA ALA A 57 6.45 -9.16 -2.82
C ALA A 57 7.83 -9.76 -2.49
N ASP A 58 7.90 -11.04 -2.08
CA ASP A 58 9.19 -11.73 -1.86
C ASP A 58 10.01 -11.82 -3.15
N GLY A 59 9.38 -12.13 -4.28
CA GLY A 59 10.06 -12.17 -5.58
C GLY A 59 10.54 -10.80 -6.06
N TYR A 60 9.79 -9.73 -5.78
CA TYR A 60 10.15 -8.35 -6.16
C TYR A 60 11.30 -7.79 -5.31
N ALA A 61 11.46 -8.26 -4.07
CA ALA A 61 12.49 -7.76 -3.15
C ALA A 61 13.88 -8.40 -3.34
N ARG A 62 14.00 -9.47 -4.14
CA ARG A 62 15.24 -10.20 -4.41
C ARG A 62 15.94 -9.68 -5.66
#